data_AF-A0A532ETN6-F1
#
_entry.id   AF-A0A532ETN6-F1
#
_cell.length_a   1.000
_cell.length_b   1.000
_cell.length_c   1.000
_cell.angle_alpha   90.00
_cell.angle_beta   90.00
_cell.angle_gamma   90.00
#
_symmetry.space_group_name_H-M   'P 1'
#
loop_
_entity.id
_entity.type
_entity.pdbx_description
1 polymer ?
#
loop_
_entity_poly.entity_id
_entity_poly.type
_entity_poly.pdbx_seq_one_letter_code
_entity_poly.pdbx_strand_id
1 'polypeptide(L)'
;LTPFSLLIGFALLFGYGLLGAGWLILKTEGVVQAAARRQGRVCLVGVLIGIGIVSIWTPFMSQAIAARWFAWPNILMLAPVPVATAAVAFFTWRALESSSETKPFIGAVGLFVLSYVGIAISLFPMIVPYHFTLWESASSERTQAFLLVGTLVLLPVILMYTGWSYWVFRGKVRADIGYH
;
A
#
# COMPACT_ATOMS: atom_id res chain seq x y z
N LEU A 1 9.23 2.03 -22.60
CA LEU A 1 8.12 2.31 -21.67
C LEU A 1 6.85 1.69 -22.25
N THR A 2 6.15 0.84 -21.50
CA THR A 2 4.85 0.30 -21.95
C THR A 2 3.70 1.14 -21.38
N PRO A 3 2.52 1.19 -22.03
CA PRO A 3 1.35 1.88 -21.48
C PRO A 3 0.99 1.41 -20.06
N PHE A 4 1.12 0.10 -19.80
CA PHE A 4 0.93 -0.48 -18.48
C PHE A 4 1.93 0.08 -17.45
N SER A 5 3.24 0.11 -17.78
CA SER A 5 4.26 0.67 -16.87
C SER A 5 4.03 2.15 -16.56
N LEU A 6 3.60 2.94 -17.54
CA LEU A 6 3.27 4.35 -17.32
C LEU A 6 2.07 4.50 -16.39
N LEU A 7 1.02 3.70 -16.60
CA LEU A 7 -0.17 3.70 -15.75
C LEU A 7 0.17 3.34 -14.29
N ILE A 8 1.01 2.33 -14.08
CA ILE A 8 1.49 1.99 -12.73
C ILE A 8 2.25 3.16 -12.11
N GLY A 9 3.12 3.83 -12.87
CA GLY A 9 3.82 5.03 -12.41
C GLY A 9 2.87 6.14 -11.96
N PHE A 10 1.82 6.43 -12.74
CA PHE A 10 0.79 7.41 -12.37
C PHE A 10 -0.03 6.96 -11.16
N ALA A 11 -0.40 5.69 -11.06
CA ALA A 11 -1.12 5.15 -9.90
C ALA A 11 -0.28 5.29 -8.61
N LEU A 12 1.02 5.02 -8.69
CA LEU A 12 1.95 5.18 -7.58
C LEU A 12 2.11 6.65 -7.17
N LEU A 13 2.12 7.59 -8.12
CA LEU A 13 2.14 9.02 -7.80
C LEU A 13 0.97 9.40 -6.89
N PHE A 14 -0.24 8.95 -7.22
CA PHE A 14 -1.42 9.17 -6.37
C PHE A 14 -1.33 8.40 -5.05
N GLY A 15 -0.80 7.18 -5.06
CA GLY A 15 -0.57 6.39 -3.86
C GLY A 15 0.34 7.09 -2.85
N TYR A 16 1.52 7.53 -3.29
CA TYR A 16 2.45 8.29 -2.45
C TYR A 16 1.86 9.63 -2.03
N GLY A 17 1.10 10.28 -2.90
CA GLY A 17 0.33 11.49 -2.56
C GLY A 17 -0.68 11.25 -1.44
N LEU A 18 -1.39 10.11 -1.45
CA LEU A 18 -2.35 9.74 -0.41
C LEU A 18 -1.66 9.45 0.93
N LEU A 19 -0.55 8.71 0.91
CA LEU A 19 0.27 8.46 2.11
C LEU A 19 0.81 9.77 2.70
N GLY A 20 1.33 10.65 1.85
CA GLY A 20 1.81 11.97 2.24
C GLY A 20 0.69 12.86 2.81
N ALA A 21 -0.49 12.85 2.18
CA ALA A 21 -1.65 13.56 2.69
C ALA A 21 -2.10 13.04 4.07
N GLY A 22 -2.16 11.71 4.24
CA GLY A 22 -2.46 11.09 5.54
C GLY A 22 -1.44 11.48 6.62
N TRP A 23 -0.15 11.52 6.27
CA TRP A 23 0.90 11.96 7.18
C TRP A 23 0.77 13.44 7.56
N LEU A 24 0.52 14.31 6.59
CA LEU A 24 0.29 15.74 6.85
C LEU A 24 -0.94 15.96 7.71
N ILE A 25 -2.03 15.21 7.51
CA ILE A 25 -3.22 15.29 8.37
C ILE A 25 -2.87 14.96 9.83
N LEU A 26 -2.01 13.96 10.06
CA LEU A 26 -1.56 13.56 11.39
C LEU A 26 -0.66 14.61 12.05
N LYS A 27 0.17 15.32 11.27
CA LYS A 27 1.24 16.19 11.77
C LYS A 27 0.94 17.68 11.73
N THR A 28 -0.11 18.12 11.06
CA THR A 28 -0.41 19.54 10.86
C THR A 28 -1.81 19.91 11.35
N GLU A 29 -2.08 21.21 11.50
CA GLU A 29 -3.36 21.76 11.92
C GLU A 29 -3.82 22.89 10.98
N GLY A 30 -5.09 23.32 11.13
CA GLY A 30 -5.64 24.48 10.44
C GLY A 30 -5.64 24.34 8.91
N VAL A 31 -5.16 25.37 8.22
CA VAL A 31 -5.23 25.49 6.76
C VAL A 31 -4.44 24.40 6.03
N VAL A 32 -3.29 23.99 6.56
CA VAL A 32 -2.45 22.94 5.98
C VAL A 32 -3.13 21.59 6.10
N GLN A 33 -3.71 21.29 7.27
CA GLN A 33 -4.46 20.05 7.49
C GLN A 33 -5.68 19.98 6.57
N ALA A 34 -6.41 21.08 6.40
CA ALA A 34 -7.56 21.16 5.49
C ALA A 34 -7.15 20.95 4.01
N ALA A 35 -6.02 21.54 3.59
CA ALA A 35 -5.47 21.32 2.25
C ALA A 35 -5.05 19.87 2.03
N ALA A 36 -4.40 19.24 3.02
CA ALA A 36 -4.02 17.83 2.98
C ALA A 36 -5.24 16.91 2.86
N ARG A 37 -6.35 17.20 3.56
CA ARG A 37 -7.62 16.45 3.40
C ARG A 37 -8.20 16.56 1.99
N ARG A 38 -8.20 17.77 1.41
CA ARG A 38 -8.68 17.99 0.04
C ARG A 38 -7.84 17.23 -0.98
N GLN A 39 -6.52 17.37 -0.90
CA GLN A 39 -5.60 16.66 -1.80
C GLN A 39 -5.65 15.15 -1.59
N GLY A 40 -5.77 14.69 -0.34
CA GLY A 40 -5.94 13.29 0.00
C GLY A 40 -7.16 12.66 -0.66
N ARG A 41 -8.28 13.37 -0.79
CA ARG A 41 -9.45 12.86 -1.55
C ARG A 41 -9.15 12.69 -3.04
N VAL A 42 -8.48 13.67 -3.66
CA VAL A 42 -8.07 13.57 -5.07
C VAL A 42 -7.12 12.38 -5.27
N CYS A 43 -6.14 12.23 -4.38
CA CYS A 43 -5.23 11.10 -4.41
C CYS A 43 -5.93 9.75 -4.18
N LEU A 44 -6.89 9.68 -3.27
CA LEU A 44 -7.69 8.47 -3.06
C LEU A 44 -8.45 8.08 -4.33
N VAL A 45 -9.12 9.02 -5.01
CA VAL A 45 -9.78 8.75 -6.29
C VAL A 45 -8.77 8.22 -7.32
N GLY A 46 -7.61 8.85 -7.44
CA GLY A 46 -6.54 8.40 -8.35
C GLY A 46 -6.07 6.97 -8.04
N VAL A 47 -5.90 6.62 -6.76
CA VAL A 47 -5.57 5.26 -6.32
C VAL A 47 -6.67 4.27 -6.69
N LEU A 48 -7.94 4.60 -6.44
CA LEU A 48 -9.06 3.70 -6.76
C LEU A 48 -9.22 3.48 -8.26
N ILE A 49 -9.00 4.51 -9.07
CA ILE A 49 -8.94 4.38 -10.53
C ILE A 49 -7.78 3.45 -10.92
N GLY A 50 -6.60 3.67 -10.35
CA GLY A 50 -5.43 2.81 -10.60
C GLY A 50 -5.69 1.34 -10.26
N ILE A 51 -6.23 1.07 -9.07
CA ILE A 51 -6.61 -0.29 -8.63
C ILE A 51 -7.65 -0.88 -9.58
N GLY A 52 -8.70 -0.13 -9.93
CA GLY A 52 -9.75 -0.58 -10.83
C GLY A 52 -9.22 -0.95 -12.21
N ILE A 53 -8.38 -0.08 -12.80
CA ILE A 53 -7.79 -0.35 -14.11
C ILE A 53 -6.88 -1.57 -14.05
N VAL A 54 -5.99 -1.70 -13.06
CA VAL A 54 -5.10 -2.86 -12.94
C VAL A 54 -5.88 -4.16 -12.73
N SER A 55 -6.94 -4.12 -11.92
CA SER A 55 -7.80 -5.29 -11.63
C SER A 55 -8.54 -5.79 -12.87
N ILE A 56 -8.86 -4.89 -13.79
CA ILE A 56 -9.50 -5.23 -15.07
C ILE A 56 -8.46 -5.63 -16.11
N TRP A 57 -7.37 -4.87 -16.22
CA TRP A 57 -6.35 -5.05 -17.26
C TRP A 57 -5.57 -6.35 -17.10
N THR A 58 -5.17 -6.70 -15.87
CA THR A 58 -4.27 -7.85 -15.64
C THR A 58 -4.89 -9.21 -16.00
N PRO A 59 -6.17 -9.51 -15.72
CA PRO A 59 -6.83 -10.72 -16.21
C PRO A 59 -6.98 -10.78 -17.74
N PHE A 60 -7.17 -9.64 -18.41
CA PHE A 60 -7.22 -9.61 -19.88
C PHE A 60 -5.85 -9.89 -20.52
N MET A 61 -4.76 -9.51 -19.85
CA MET A 61 -3.42 -9.79 -20.33
C MET A 61 -2.96 -11.24 -20.07
N SER A 62 -3.49 -11.90 -19.04
CA SER A 62 -3.06 -13.25 -18.67
C SER A 62 -4.23 -14.12 -18.27
N GLN A 63 -4.50 -15.14 -19.09
CA GLN A 63 -5.50 -16.15 -18.81
C GLN A 63 -5.22 -16.92 -17.50
N ALA A 64 -3.94 -17.05 -17.11
CA ALA A 64 -3.56 -17.66 -15.84
C ALA A 64 -4.00 -16.80 -14.64
N ILE A 65 -3.87 -15.47 -14.73
CA ILE A 65 -4.37 -14.54 -13.71
C ILE A 65 -5.90 -14.58 -13.70
N ALA A 66 -6.56 -14.57 -14.87
CA ALA A 66 -8.01 -14.66 -14.94
C ALA A 66 -8.54 -15.95 -14.31
N ALA A 67 -7.94 -17.10 -14.62
CA ALA A 67 -8.31 -18.38 -14.01
C ALA A 67 -8.06 -18.37 -12.49
N ARG A 68 -7.01 -17.68 -12.01
CA ARG A 68 -6.76 -17.56 -10.57
C ARG A 68 -7.86 -16.82 -9.85
N TRP A 69 -8.29 -15.67 -10.39
CA TRP A 69 -9.25 -14.79 -9.72
C TRP A 69 -10.71 -15.17 -9.95
N PHE A 70 -11.06 -15.72 -11.11
CA PHE A 70 -12.46 -15.89 -11.51
C PHE A 70 -12.91 -17.35 -11.62
N ALA A 71 -11.99 -18.33 -11.62
CA ALA A 71 -12.41 -19.74 -11.64
C ALA A 71 -13.02 -20.16 -10.30
N TRP A 72 -13.95 -21.10 -10.35
CA TRP A 72 -14.51 -21.74 -9.16
C TRP A 72 -13.52 -22.80 -8.60
N PRO A 73 -13.29 -22.87 -7.28
CA PRO A 73 -13.86 -22.06 -6.19
C PRO A 73 -13.03 -20.82 -5.81
N ASN A 74 -11.92 -20.55 -6.50
CA ASN A 74 -10.98 -19.48 -6.16
C ASN A 74 -11.63 -18.10 -6.05
N ILE A 75 -12.63 -17.81 -6.88
CA ILE A 75 -13.38 -16.56 -6.81
C ILE A 75 -13.94 -16.28 -5.41
N LEU A 76 -14.46 -17.30 -4.72
CA LEU A 76 -15.00 -17.16 -3.37
C LEU A 76 -13.88 -17.02 -2.34
N MET A 77 -12.79 -17.77 -2.52
CA MET A 77 -11.64 -17.74 -1.61
C MET A 77 -10.86 -16.42 -1.69
N LEU A 78 -10.81 -15.80 -2.87
CA LEU A 78 -10.06 -14.57 -3.14
C LEU A 78 -10.92 -13.31 -3.07
N ALA A 79 -12.26 -13.42 -3.14
CA ALA A 79 -13.21 -12.31 -2.96
C ALA A 79 -12.99 -11.47 -1.69
N PRO A 80 -12.48 -12.00 -0.55
CA PRO A 80 -12.17 -11.16 0.61
C PRO A 80 -11.19 -10.02 0.30
N VAL A 81 -10.27 -10.18 -0.67
CA VAL A 81 -9.29 -9.14 -1.03
C VAL A 81 -9.93 -7.90 -1.69
N PRO A 82 -10.72 -8.02 -2.78
CA PRO A 82 -11.41 -6.88 -3.37
C PRO A 82 -12.49 -6.32 -2.42
N VAL A 83 -13.17 -7.15 -1.64
CA VAL A 83 -14.14 -6.69 -0.64
C VAL A 83 -13.45 -5.87 0.46
N ALA A 84 -12.32 -6.35 0.99
CA ALA A 84 -11.53 -5.59 1.96
C ALA A 84 -11.00 -4.29 1.35
N THR A 85 -10.56 -4.31 0.09
CA THR A 85 -10.11 -3.10 -0.63
C THR A 85 -11.22 -2.07 -0.72
N ALA A 86 -12.43 -2.48 -1.12
CA ALA A 86 -13.59 -1.60 -1.19
C ALA A 86 -13.99 -1.05 0.20
N ALA A 87 -13.95 -1.91 1.24
CA ALA A 87 -14.25 -1.49 2.61
C ALA A 87 -13.22 -0.47 3.12
N VAL A 88 -11.92 -0.74 2.96
CA VAL A 88 -10.84 0.19 3.36
C VAL A 88 -10.94 1.49 2.58
N ALA A 89 -11.22 1.45 1.27
CA ALA A 89 -11.44 2.64 0.45
C ALA A 89 -12.59 3.49 1.00
N PHE A 90 -13.73 2.87 1.29
CA PHE A 90 -14.91 3.53 1.85
C PHE A 90 -14.61 4.18 3.21
N PHE A 91 -13.99 3.43 4.14
CA PHE A 91 -13.63 3.98 5.45
C PHE A 91 -12.58 5.09 5.35
N THR A 92 -11.65 5.01 4.40
CA THR A 92 -10.65 6.07 4.14
C THR A 92 -11.33 7.32 3.63
N TRP A 93 -12.29 7.19 2.71
CA TRP A 93 -13.09 8.31 2.22
C TRP A 93 -13.81 9.02 3.37
N ARG A 94 -14.55 8.26 4.20
CA ARG A 94 -15.24 8.83 5.37
C ARG A 94 -14.27 9.45 6.37
N ALA A 95 -13.10 8.84 6.56
CA ALA A 95 -12.08 9.37 7.45
C ALA A 95 -11.54 10.73 6.99
N LEU A 96 -11.35 10.90 5.69
CA LEU A 96 -10.91 12.16 5.09
C LEU A 96 -11.92 13.30 5.28
N GLU A 97 -13.21 12.99 5.30
CA GLU A 97 -14.31 13.95 5.56
C GLU A 97 -14.57 14.20 7.05
N SER A 98 -14.15 13.29 7.92
CA SER A 98 -14.32 13.41 9.37
C SER A 98 -13.20 14.21 10.04
N SER A 99 -13.33 14.49 11.34
CA SER A 99 -12.25 15.03 12.18
C SER A 99 -11.14 14.02 12.50
N SER A 100 -11.26 12.75 12.08
CA SER A 100 -10.27 11.73 12.39
C SER A 100 -8.92 12.02 11.73
N GLU A 101 -7.85 11.97 12.50
CA GLU A 101 -6.50 12.29 12.02
C GLU A 101 -5.69 11.05 11.62
N THR A 102 -5.83 9.95 12.36
CA THR A 102 -5.03 8.73 12.13
C THR A 102 -5.62 7.81 11.05
N LYS A 103 -6.95 7.69 11.00
CA LYS A 103 -7.65 6.78 10.08
C LYS A 103 -7.32 6.98 8.60
N PRO A 104 -7.17 8.22 8.05
CA PRO A 104 -6.77 8.40 6.67
C PRO A 104 -5.41 7.76 6.33
N PHE A 105 -4.43 7.88 7.23
CA PHE A 105 -3.11 7.28 7.03
C PHE A 105 -3.15 5.75 7.11
N ILE A 106 -3.84 5.20 8.12
CA ILE A 106 -4.02 3.73 8.23
C ILE A 106 -4.74 3.17 7.00
N GLY A 107 -5.77 3.87 6.53
CA GLY A 107 -6.51 3.49 5.33
C GLY A 107 -5.65 3.49 4.06
N ALA A 108 -4.81 4.52 3.90
CA ALA A 108 -3.83 4.59 2.80
C ALA A 108 -2.84 3.42 2.82
N VAL A 109 -2.27 3.11 3.99
CA VAL A 109 -1.39 1.94 4.17
C VAL A 109 -2.13 0.64 3.86
N GLY A 110 -3.38 0.50 4.34
CA GLY A 110 -4.22 -0.66 4.08
C GLY A 110 -4.47 -0.90 2.59
N LEU A 111 -4.77 0.16 1.83
CA LEU A 111 -4.94 0.06 0.37
C LEU A 111 -3.64 -0.37 -0.33
N PHE A 112 -2.49 0.14 0.10
CA PHE A 112 -1.19 -0.30 -0.42
C PHE A 112 -0.94 -1.77 -0.17
N VAL A 113 -1.12 -2.22 1.08
CA VAL A 113 -0.92 -3.62 1.47
C VAL A 113 -1.86 -4.54 0.68
N LEU A 114 -3.15 -4.20 0.57
CA LEU A 114 -4.12 -5.00 -0.20
C LEU A 114 -3.78 -5.04 -1.70
N SER A 115 -3.29 -3.93 -2.27
CA SER A 115 -2.83 -3.90 -3.66
C SER A 115 -1.61 -4.81 -3.87
N TYR A 116 -0.65 -4.79 -2.95
CA TYR A 116 0.50 -5.70 -2.98
C TYR A 116 0.09 -7.16 -2.82
N VAL A 117 -0.87 -7.46 -1.94
CA VAL A 117 -1.44 -8.81 -1.79
C VAL A 117 -2.09 -9.27 -3.10
N GLY A 118 -2.84 -8.40 -3.77
CA GLY A 118 -3.43 -8.72 -5.08
C GLY A 118 -2.38 -9.05 -6.14
N ILE A 119 -1.27 -8.31 -6.17
CA ILE A 119 -0.13 -8.60 -7.06
C ILE A 119 0.51 -9.94 -6.68
N ALA A 120 0.77 -10.18 -5.39
CA ALA A 120 1.38 -11.41 -4.90
C ALA A 120 0.54 -12.64 -5.28
N ILE A 121 -0.78 -12.60 -5.09
CA ILE A 121 -1.71 -13.68 -5.49
C ILE A 121 -1.66 -13.90 -7.01
N SER A 122 -1.61 -12.81 -7.78
CA SER A 122 -1.62 -12.87 -9.25
C SER A 122 -0.34 -13.50 -9.80
N LEU A 123 0.80 -13.22 -9.18
CA LEU A 123 2.11 -13.67 -9.66
C LEU A 123 2.55 -15.01 -9.07
N PHE A 124 2.08 -15.37 -7.86
CA PHE A 124 2.46 -16.61 -7.20
C PHE A 124 2.29 -17.84 -8.12
N PRO A 125 3.25 -18.78 -8.22
CA PRO A 125 4.53 -18.84 -7.49
C PRO A 125 5.69 -18.13 -8.20
N MET A 126 5.44 -17.37 -9.27
CA MET A 126 6.47 -16.66 -10.04
C MET A 126 6.96 -15.42 -9.30
N ILE A 127 8.28 -15.29 -9.14
CA ILE A 127 8.92 -14.06 -8.64
C ILE A 127 9.44 -13.21 -9.80
N VAL A 128 9.90 -13.86 -10.87
CA VAL A 128 10.16 -13.24 -12.17
C VAL A 128 9.16 -13.85 -13.16
N PRO A 129 8.11 -13.10 -13.55
CA PRO A 129 7.08 -13.61 -14.45
C PRO A 129 7.68 -14.23 -15.72
N TYR A 130 7.17 -15.40 -16.11
CA TYR A 130 7.61 -16.19 -17.28
C TYR A 130 9.05 -16.76 -17.25
N HIS A 131 9.83 -16.50 -16.20
CA HIS A 131 11.22 -16.96 -16.14
C HIS A 131 11.52 -17.85 -14.95
N PHE A 132 11.22 -17.40 -13.73
CA PHE A 132 11.62 -18.12 -12.51
C PHE A 132 10.53 -18.11 -11.43
N THR A 133 10.31 -19.29 -10.88
CA THR A 133 9.51 -19.47 -9.67
C THR A 133 10.28 -19.03 -8.42
N LEU A 134 9.54 -18.84 -7.33
CA LEU A 134 10.08 -18.55 -6.01
C LEU A 134 11.06 -19.62 -5.52
N TRP A 135 10.81 -20.88 -5.87
CA TRP A 135 11.65 -22.01 -5.49
C TRP A 135 12.94 -22.09 -6.31
N GLU A 136 12.86 -21.84 -7.62
CA GLU A 136 14.04 -21.81 -8.50
C GLU A 136 14.95 -20.61 -8.21
N SER A 137 14.37 -19.51 -7.73
CA SER A 137 15.11 -18.30 -7.36
C SER A 137 15.62 -18.32 -5.92
N ALA A 138 15.33 -19.38 -5.16
CA ALA A 138 15.73 -19.48 -3.77
C ALA A 138 17.24 -19.72 -3.65
N SER A 139 17.89 -19.02 -2.72
CA SER A 139 19.27 -19.31 -2.35
C SER A 139 19.38 -20.62 -1.57
N SER A 140 20.60 -21.15 -1.41
CA SER A 140 20.82 -22.38 -0.65
C SER A 140 20.27 -22.28 0.78
N GLU A 141 19.78 -23.38 1.34
CA GLU A 141 19.19 -23.42 2.69
C GLU A 141 20.11 -22.81 3.75
N ARG A 142 21.43 -23.03 3.64
CA ARG A 142 22.42 -22.46 4.56
C ARG A 142 22.49 -20.94 4.46
N THR A 143 22.43 -20.39 3.24
CA THR A 143 22.41 -18.94 3.01
C THR A 143 21.11 -18.34 3.55
N GLN A 144 19.97 -18.99 3.30
CA GLN A 144 18.68 -18.54 3.82
C GLN A 144 18.65 -18.56 5.35
N ALA A 145 19.13 -19.63 5.99
CA ALA A 145 19.22 -19.72 7.44
C ALA A 145 20.11 -18.62 8.04
N PHE A 146 21.25 -18.32 7.40
CA PHE A 146 22.13 -17.22 7.82
C PHE A 146 21.43 -15.86 7.72
N LEU A 147 20.77 -15.57 6.60
CA LEU A 147 20.00 -14.33 6.41
C LEU A 147 18.81 -14.23 7.38
N LEU A 148 18.16 -15.36 7.68
CA LEU A 148 17.05 -15.42 8.62
C LEU A 148 17.48 -15.03 10.03
N VAL A 149 18.62 -15.56 10.51
CA VAL A 149 19.18 -15.18 11.82
C VAL A 149 19.49 -13.68 11.87
N GLY A 150 20.15 -13.15 10.84
CA GLY A 150 20.40 -11.71 10.74
C GLY A 150 19.10 -10.89 10.76
N THR A 151 18.09 -11.33 10.01
CA THR A 151 16.76 -10.67 9.95
C THR A 151 16.05 -10.70 11.30
N LEU A 152 16.07 -11.83 12.02
CA LEU A 152 15.43 -11.99 13.33
C LEU A 152 16.01 -11.06 14.39
N VAL A 153 17.27 -10.64 14.26
CA VAL A 153 17.90 -9.70 15.21
C VAL A 153 17.77 -8.25 14.71
N LEU A 154 18.10 -7.99 13.45
CA LEU A 154 18.14 -6.64 12.92
C LEU A 154 16.75 -6.03 12.72
N LEU A 155 15.78 -6.81 12.24
CA LEU A 155 14.44 -6.30 11.98
C LEU A 155 13.74 -5.78 13.25
N PRO A 156 13.75 -6.49 14.40
CA PRO A 156 13.21 -5.94 15.65
C PRO A 156 13.95 -4.68 16.12
N VAL A 157 15.27 -4.60 15.95
CA VAL A 157 16.05 -3.40 16.33
C VAL A 157 15.65 -2.21 15.48
N ILE A 158 15.55 -2.39 14.16
CA ILE A 158 15.09 -1.33 13.24
C ILE A 158 13.67 -0.90 13.61
N LEU A 159 12.75 -1.83 13.83
CA LEU A 159 11.37 -1.52 14.20
C LEU A 159 11.27 -0.83 15.56
N MET A 160 12.06 -1.23 16.56
CA MET A 160 12.12 -0.56 17.86
C MET A 160 12.63 0.88 17.72
N TYR A 161 13.72 1.09 17.00
CA TYR A 161 14.26 2.43 16.78
C TYR A 161 13.28 3.32 16.00
N THR A 162 12.67 2.80 14.93
CA THR A 162 11.65 3.51 14.17
C THR A 162 10.45 3.83 15.07
N GLY A 163 9.93 2.86 15.82
CA GLY A 163 8.81 3.07 16.75
C GLY A 163 9.13 4.13 17.81
N TRP A 164 10.32 4.05 18.41
CA TRP A 164 10.79 5.04 19.38
C TRP A 164 10.89 6.43 18.76
N SER A 165 11.49 6.57 17.57
CA SER A 165 11.56 7.85 16.86
C SER A 165 10.16 8.44 16.60
N TYR A 166 9.20 7.61 16.17
CA TYR A 166 7.81 8.07 15.96
C TYR A 166 7.12 8.47 17.27
N TRP A 167 7.43 7.79 18.38
CA TRP A 167 6.91 8.12 19.70
C TRP A 167 7.49 9.42 20.25
N VAL A 168 8.81 9.63 20.10
CA VAL A 168 9.50 10.87 20.48
C VAL A 168 8.93 12.06 19.69
N PHE A 169 8.78 11.92 18.38
CA PHE A 169 8.29 12.98 17.50
C PHE A 169 6.77 12.92 17.25
N ARG A 170 5.97 12.42 18.20
CA ARG A 170 4.53 12.20 17.98
C ARG A 170 3.70 13.47 17.87
N GLY A 171 4.18 14.59 18.42
CA GLY A 171 3.50 15.88 18.40
C GLY A 171 3.23 16.43 17.00
N LYS A 172 2.32 17.40 16.92
CA LYS A 172 2.06 18.16 15.71
C LYS A 172 3.04 19.31 15.56
N VAL A 173 3.32 19.65 14.31
CA VAL A 173 4.14 20.81 13.95
C VAL A 173 3.26 22.05 14.05
N ARG A 174 3.62 22.99 14.93
CA ARG A 174 2.95 24.28 15.05
C ARG A 174 3.88 25.39 14.57
N ALA A 175 3.32 26.40 13.92
CA ALA A 175 4.08 27.53 13.37
C ALA A 175 4.60 28.48 14.46
N ASP A 176 4.05 28.44 15.68
CA ASP A 176 4.40 29.32 16.80
C ASP A 176 5.62 28.85 17.61
N ILE A 177 6.17 27.66 17.31
CA ILE A 177 7.34 27.09 18.01
C ILE A 177 8.62 27.24 17.14
N GLY A 178 8.68 28.28 16.33
CA GLY A 178 9.89 28.70 15.61
C GLY A 178 10.60 29.81 16.40
N TYR A 179 11.89 29.61 16.68
CA TYR A 179 12.79 30.59 17.30
C TYR A 179 12.55 32.01 16.75
N HIS A 180 12.19 32.93 17.65
CA HIS A 180 12.49 34.35 17.51
C HIS A 180 13.92 34.62 17.99
#